data_AF-A0A1Q4DI03-F1
#
_entry.id   AF-A0A1Q4DI03-F1
#
_cell.length_a   1.000
_cell.length_b   1.000
_cell.length_c   1.000
_cell.angle_alpha   90.00
_cell.angle_beta   90.00
_cell.angle_gamma   90.00
#
_symmetry.space_group_name_H-M   'P 1'
#
loop_
_entity.id
_entity.type
_entity.pdbx_description
1 polymer ?
#
loop_
_entity_poly.entity_id
_entity_poly.type
_entity_poly.pdbx_seq_one_letter_code
_entity_poly.pdbx_strand_id
1 'polypeptide(L)'
;MTTVSHPHRAFQVALRECRLVTERILLTLGLPQGCIPAIRESIILSHAMGLGGFQHLHDIRQTLAQVGYGAMQMKEAANGGLDIDGGGIHAWLIAQTVADLAVDIARRQGSGTVRLFNISVPEELAVVEGLASRHGARAAVEIHRQAGGLATMVTATNTSRPRDLDHWDPYLADGIRHHFPVDEQLWQALYHLSNAALAPDSVVSRRHAGPVILLDDGTIVGRLPADDDFDPQMLKKAEINKINEGAVDGN
;
A
#
# COMPACT_ATOMS: atom_id res chain seq x y z
N MET A 1 5.32 -25.87 30.15
CA MET A 1 5.85 -24.88 29.19
C MET A 1 4.85 -23.74 29.13
N THR A 2 5.11 -22.69 29.90
CA THR A 2 4.29 -21.47 29.97
C THR A 2 4.80 -20.53 28.88
N THR A 3 4.00 -20.31 27.83
CA THR A 3 4.26 -19.28 26.83
C THR A 3 4.13 -17.92 27.52
N VAL A 4 5.25 -17.22 27.68
CA VAL A 4 5.27 -15.84 28.18
C VAL A 4 4.73 -14.96 27.05
N SER A 5 3.44 -14.64 27.12
CA SER A 5 2.83 -13.61 26.26
C SER A 5 3.53 -12.28 26.56
N HIS A 6 4.33 -11.81 25.62
CA HIS A 6 4.94 -10.49 25.73
C HIS A 6 3.83 -9.46 25.52
N PRO A 7 3.75 -8.39 26.34
CA PRO A 7 2.75 -7.36 26.13
C PRO A 7 2.95 -6.75 24.75
N HIS A 8 1.89 -6.78 23.92
CA HIS A 8 1.86 -6.11 22.62
C HIS A 8 2.09 -4.62 22.84
N ARG A 9 3.31 -4.14 22.58
CA ARG A 9 3.65 -2.74 22.70
C ARG A 9 3.22 -2.05 21.42
N ALA A 10 2.37 -1.04 21.54
CA ALA A 10 2.00 -0.19 20.42
C ALA A 10 3.16 0.77 20.09
N PHE A 11 3.61 0.73 18.84
CA PHE A 11 4.56 1.65 18.25
C PHE A 11 3.78 2.72 17.44
N GLN A 12 4.16 3.99 17.60
CA GLN A 12 3.49 5.11 16.95
C GLN A 12 4.23 5.45 15.64
N VAL A 13 3.56 5.24 14.51
CA VAL A 13 4.16 5.38 13.18
C VAL A 13 3.63 6.61 12.47
N ALA A 14 4.53 7.48 12.00
CA ALA A 14 4.13 8.64 11.22
C ALA A 14 3.55 8.24 9.86
N LEU A 15 2.55 8.96 9.35
CA LEU A 15 1.95 8.70 8.03
C LEU A 15 2.99 8.59 6.90
N ARG A 16 4.03 9.45 6.95
CA ARG A 16 5.13 9.40 5.97
C ARG A 16 5.82 8.03 5.96
N GLU A 17 6.06 7.48 7.14
CA GLU A 17 6.73 6.19 7.28
C GLU A 17 5.79 5.04 6.87
N CYS A 18 4.51 5.10 7.27
CA CYS A 18 3.49 4.16 6.79
C CYS A 18 3.47 4.10 5.25
N ARG A 19 3.48 5.26 4.59
CA ARG A 19 3.51 5.34 3.13
C ARG A 19 4.79 4.73 2.56
N LEU A 20 5.95 5.11 3.09
CA LEU A 20 7.26 4.62 2.62
C LEU A 20 7.37 3.09 2.70
N VAL A 21 7.07 2.52 3.87
CA VAL A 21 7.17 1.07 4.13
C VAL A 21 6.17 0.31 3.25
N THR A 22 4.92 0.74 3.22
CA THR A 22 3.86 0.09 2.44
C THR A 22 4.18 0.13 0.94
N GLU A 23 4.58 1.29 0.42
CA GLU A 23 4.89 1.45 -1.00
C GLU A 23 6.05 0.56 -1.44
N ARG A 24 7.12 0.50 -0.64
CA ARG A 24 8.26 -0.39 -0.91
C ARG A 24 7.85 -1.85 -0.96
N ILE A 25 7.00 -2.30 -0.02
CA ILE A 25 6.46 -3.66 -0.06
C ILE A 25 5.69 -3.87 -1.36
N LEU A 26 4.73 -2.99 -1.69
CA LEU A 26 3.89 -3.12 -2.88
C LEU A 26 4.70 -3.17 -4.20
N LEU A 27 5.81 -2.41 -4.29
CA LEU A 27 6.72 -2.42 -5.44
C LEU A 27 7.36 -3.80 -5.69
N THR A 28 7.47 -4.65 -4.67
CA THR A 28 8.02 -6.02 -4.82
C THR A 28 6.99 -7.05 -5.28
N LEU A 29 5.70 -6.72 -5.26
CA LEU A 29 4.61 -7.69 -5.46
C LEU A 29 4.21 -7.88 -6.93
N GLY A 30 4.88 -7.22 -7.88
CA GLY A 30 4.54 -7.31 -9.30
C GLY A 30 3.22 -6.61 -9.67
N LEU A 31 2.72 -5.72 -8.82
CA LEU A 31 1.55 -4.89 -9.10
C LEU A 31 1.85 -3.85 -10.20
N PRO A 32 0.88 -3.48 -11.04
CA PRO A 32 1.04 -2.36 -11.97
C PRO A 32 1.42 -1.08 -11.23
N GLN A 33 2.53 -0.44 -11.61
CA GLN A 33 3.04 0.72 -10.86
C GLN A 33 2.03 1.87 -10.73
N GLY A 34 1.17 2.05 -11.74
CA GLY A 34 0.14 3.08 -11.73
C GLY A 34 -0.93 2.93 -10.63
N CYS A 35 -1.15 1.72 -10.09
CA CYS A 35 -2.15 1.51 -9.03
C CYS A 35 -1.57 1.48 -7.61
N ILE A 36 -0.24 1.41 -7.47
CA ILE A 36 0.43 1.33 -6.16
C ILE A 36 0.00 2.47 -5.21
N PRO A 37 -0.06 3.75 -5.62
CA PRO A 37 -0.51 4.81 -4.72
C PRO A 37 -1.93 4.60 -4.19
N ALA A 38 -2.86 4.13 -5.04
CA ALA A 38 -4.24 3.89 -4.64
C ALA A 38 -4.34 2.71 -3.65
N ILE A 39 -3.60 1.62 -3.90
CA ILE A 39 -3.57 0.45 -3.02
C ILE A 39 -2.93 0.82 -1.67
N ARG A 40 -1.83 1.57 -1.69
CA ARG A 40 -1.14 2.07 -0.49
C ARG A 40 -2.09 2.87 0.39
N GLU A 41 -2.80 3.85 -0.17
CA GLU A 41 -3.75 4.63 0.62
C GLU A 41 -4.92 3.78 1.11
N SER A 42 -5.37 2.77 0.36
CA SER A 42 -6.42 1.85 0.81
C SER A 42 -5.98 1.04 2.04
N ILE A 43 -4.73 0.56 2.07
CA ILE A 43 -4.18 -0.20 3.22
C ILE A 43 -4.05 0.68 4.45
N ILE A 44 -3.54 1.91 4.29
CA ILE A 44 -3.37 2.84 5.42
C ILE A 44 -4.74 3.24 5.97
N LEU A 45 -5.69 3.52 5.09
CA LEU A 45 -7.06 3.85 5.48
C LEU A 45 -7.75 2.66 6.16
N SER A 46 -7.55 1.45 5.64
CA SER A 46 -8.00 0.20 6.26
C SER A 46 -7.49 0.08 7.71
N HIS A 47 -6.21 0.33 7.93
CA HIS A 47 -5.63 0.35 9.28
C HIS A 47 -6.26 1.43 10.16
N ALA A 48 -6.40 2.65 9.64
CA ALA A 48 -7.00 3.78 10.36
C ALA A 48 -8.45 3.53 10.77
N MET A 49 -9.18 2.76 9.97
CA MET A 49 -10.58 2.39 10.21
C MET A 49 -10.72 1.16 11.12
N GLY A 50 -9.61 0.56 11.57
CA GLY A 50 -9.62 -0.65 12.40
C GLY A 50 -10.05 -1.92 11.64
N LEU A 51 -9.83 -1.95 10.32
CA LEU A 51 -10.00 -3.15 9.49
C LEU A 51 -8.72 -4.01 9.54
N GLY A 52 -8.36 -4.70 8.45
CA GLY A 52 -7.18 -5.58 8.43
C GLY A 52 -5.85 -4.83 8.32
N GLY A 53 -5.82 -3.72 7.59
CA GLY A 53 -4.69 -2.78 7.52
C GLY A 53 -3.33 -3.43 7.29
N PHE A 54 -2.36 -3.05 8.12
CA PHE A 54 -0.98 -3.52 8.02
C PHE A 54 -0.82 -5.02 8.32
N GLN A 55 -1.63 -5.56 9.25
CA GLN A 55 -1.60 -6.98 9.58
C GLN A 55 -2.02 -7.79 8.36
N HIS A 56 -3.09 -7.37 7.71
CA HIS A 56 -3.58 -8.05 6.53
C HIS A 56 -2.57 -7.95 5.37
N LEU A 57 -1.97 -6.77 5.12
CA LEU A 57 -0.90 -6.64 4.14
C LEU A 57 0.23 -7.65 4.40
N HIS A 58 0.68 -7.77 5.64
CA HIS A 58 1.69 -8.75 6.02
C HIS A 58 1.26 -10.16 5.60
N ASP A 59 0.02 -10.55 5.89
CA ASP A 59 -0.45 -11.92 5.70
C ASP A 59 -0.70 -12.28 4.22
N ILE A 60 -1.22 -11.36 3.41
CA ILE A 60 -1.60 -11.66 2.00
C ILE A 60 -0.63 -11.17 0.94
N ARG A 61 0.49 -10.53 1.30
CA ARG A 61 1.43 -9.92 0.33
C ARG A 61 1.81 -10.82 -0.85
N GLN A 62 2.00 -12.12 -0.63
CA GLN A 62 2.39 -13.07 -1.68
C GLN A 62 1.25 -13.44 -2.64
N THR A 63 0.00 -13.24 -2.23
CA THR A 63 -1.19 -13.57 -3.02
C THR A 63 -1.89 -12.33 -3.58
N LEU A 64 -1.56 -11.14 -3.09
CA LEU A 64 -2.23 -9.87 -3.44
C LEU A 64 -2.28 -9.58 -4.94
N ALA A 65 -1.25 -9.97 -5.70
CA ALA A 65 -1.16 -9.76 -7.15
C ALA A 65 -1.57 -10.98 -8.00
N GLN A 66 -1.95 -12.11 -7.39
CA GLN A 66 -2.23 -13.36 -8.12
C GLN A 66 -3.48 -13.25 -9.00
N VAL A 67 -4.48 -12.51 -8.55
CA VAL A 67 -5.67 -12.19 -9.33
C VAL A 67 -5.60 -10.72 -9.73
N GLY A 68 -5.32 -10.47 -11.01
CA GLY A 68 -5.23 -9.12 -11.57
C GLY A 68 -6.54 -8.61 -12.18
N TYR A 69 -6.52 -7.37 -12.65
CA TYR A 69 -7.66 -6.68 -13.25
C TYR A 69 -8.28 -7.38 -14.47
N GLY A 70 -7.55 -8.28 -15.15
CA GLY A 70 -8.01 -8.95 -16.37
C GLY A 70 -9.20 -9.90 -16.18
N ALA A 71 -9.47 -10.36 -14.95
CA ALA A 71 -10.60 -11.22 -14.63
C ALA A 71 -11.91 -10.42 -14.35
N MET A 72 -11.80 -9.11 -14.19
CA MET A 72 -12.95 -8.27 -13.82
C MET A 72 -13.89 -8.05 -15.00
N GLN A 73 -15.19 -7.98 -14.69
CA GLN A 73 -16.22 -7.59 -15.65
C GLN A 73 -17.12 -6.52 -15.05
N MET A 74 -17.58 -5.60 -15.88
CA MET A 74 -18.45 -4.51 -15.47
C MET A 74 -19.63 -4.40 -16.42
N LYS A 75 -20.82 -4.17 -15.87
CA LYS A 75 -22.07 -4.00 -16.61
C LYS A 75 -22.87 -2.86 -15.99
N GLU A 76 -23.56 -2.10 -16.82
CA GLU A 76 -24.53 -1.12 -16.36
C GLU A 76 -25.77 -1.83 -15.81
N ALA A 77 -26.20 -1.44 -14.62
CA ALA A 77 -27.40 -1.96 -14.00
C ALA A 77 -28.64 -1.21 -14.52
N ALA A 78 -29.80 -1.87 -14.52
CA ALA A 78 -31.04 -1.31 -15.04
C ALA A 78 -31.49 0.00 -14.33
N ASN A 79 -31.00 0.26 -13.12
CA ASN A 79 -31.28 1.46 -12.33
C ASN A 79 -30.26 2.60 -12.56
N GLY A 80 -29.36 2.49 -13.55
CA GLY A 80 -28.31 3.47 -13.82
C GLY A 80 -27.11 3.38 -12.89
N GLY A 81 -27.02 2.33 -12.06
CA GLY A 81 -25.85 1.96 -11.29
C GLY A 81 -24.89 1.04 -12.05
N LEU A 82 -23.93 0.45 -11.35
CA LEU A 82 -22.97 -0.49 -11.93
C LEU A 82 -22.96 -1.82 -11.17
N ASP A 83 -22.92 -2.92 -11.94
CA ASP A 83 -22.64 -4.26 -11.44
C ASP A 83 -21.23 -4.66 -11.87
N ILE A 84 -20.37 -5.00 -10.89
CA ILE A 84 -18.97 -5.39 -11.09
C ILE A 84 -18.77 -6.82 -10.57
N ASP A 85 -18.33 -7.71 -11.46
CA ASP A 85 -17.75 -8.99 -11.06
C ASP A 85 -16.24 -8.79 -10.89
N GLY A 86 -15.76 -8.97 -9.66
CA GLY A 86 -14.36 -8.82 -9.28
C GLY A 86 -13.45 -9.94 -9.76
N GLY A 87 -13.99 -11.08 -10.18
CA GLY A 87 -13.20 -12.22 -10.65
C GLY A 87 -12.21 -12.78 -9.62
N GLY A 88 -12.42 -12.52 -8.32
CA GLY A 88 -11.54 -12.91 -7.21
C GLY A 88 -10.52 -11.85 -6.80
N ILE A 89 -10.55 -10.65 -7.37
CA ILE A 89 -9.59 -9.58 -7.04
C ILE A 89 -9.75 -9.14 -5.58
N HIS A 90 -8.64 -8.78 -4.93
CA HIS A 90 -8.69 -8.23 -3.57
C HIS A 90 -9.33 -6.84 -3.55
N ALA A 91 -10.14 -6.57 -2.53
CA ALA A 91 -10.85 -5.30 -2.36
C ALA A 91 -9.97 -4.05 -2.52
N TRP A 92 -8.76 -4.03 -1.94
CA TRP A 92 -7.85 -2.88 -2.06
C TRP A 92 -7.42 -2.55 -3.50
N LEU A 93 -7.41 -3.52 -4.41
CA LEU A 93 -7.03 -3.26 -5.81
C LEU A 93 -8.12 -2.49 -6.57
N ILE A 94 -9.38 -2.57 -6.11
CA ILE A 94 -10.53 -1.97 -6.77
C ILE A 94 -11.15 -0.82 -5.98
N ALA A 95 -10.88 -0.69 -4.68
CA ALA A 95 -11.53 0.26 -3.77
C ALA A 95 -11.56 1.71 -4.31
N GLN A 96 -10.43 2.23 -4.80
CA GLN A 96 -10.39 3.59 -5.38
C GLN A 96 -11.27 3.71 -6.61
N THR A 97 -11.22 2.75 -7.54
CA THR A 97 -12.07 2.73 -8.72
C THR A 97 -13.55 2.70 -8.35
N VAL A 98 -13.92 1.93 -7.33
CA VAL A 98 -15.30 1.87 -6.84
C VAL A 98 -15.73 3.21 -6.24
N ALA A 99 -14.87 3.84 -5.44
CA ALA A 99 -15.14 5.18 -4.90
C ALA A 99 -15.36 6.19 -6.02
N ASP A 100 -14.46 6.25 -7.00
CA ASP A 100 -14.54 7.18 -8.13
C ASP A 100 -15.82 6.96 -8.96
N LEU A 101 -16.16 5.70 -9.28
CA LEU A 101 -17.37 5.36 -10.03
C LEU A 101 -18.65 5.67 -9.25
N ALA A 102 -18.72 5.31 -7.98
CA ALA A 102 -19.89 5.59 -7.15
C ALA A 102 -20.12 7.10 -7.01
N VAL A 103 -19.04 7.87 -6.85
CA VAL A 103 -19.09 9.34 -6.80
C VAL A 103 -19.52 9.92 -8.15
N ASP A 104 -18.98 9.44 -9.27
CA ASP A 104 -19.37 9.92 -10.60
C ASP A 104 -20.86 9.68 -10.88
N ILE A 105 -21.38 8.49 -10.57
CA ILE A 105 -22.83 8.20 -10.70
C ILE A 105 -23.64 9.13 -9.79
N ALA A 106 -23.22 9.30 -8.53
CA ALA A 106 -23.89 10.20 -7.59
C ALA A 106 -23.90 11.65 -8.07
N ARG A 107 -22.82 12.12 -8.72
CA ARG A 107 -22.77 13.48 -9.32
C ARG A 107 -23.77 13.67 -10.44
N ARG A 108 -24.06 12.63 -11.22
CA ARG A 108 -25.01 12.67 -12.34
C ARG A 108 -26.46 12.50 -11.91
N GLN A 109 -26.72 11.65 -10.92
CA GLN A 109 -28.07 11.18 -10.58
C GLN A 109 -28.53 11.58 -9.17
N GLY A 110 -27.67 12.22 -8.38
CA GLY A 110 -27.91 12.56 -6.96
C GLY A 110 -27.50 11.45 -5.99
N SER A 111 -27.61 10.19 -6.42
CA SER A 111 -27.15 9.00 -5.69
C SER A 111 -26.51 8.02 -6.68
N GLY A 112 -25.47 7.30 -6.25
CA GLY A 112 -24.78 6.31 -7.07
C GLY A 112 -24.66 4.99 -6.35
N THR A 113 -24.94 3.90 -7.05
CA THR A 113 -24.84 2.54 -6.50
C THR A 113 -23.92 1.70 -7.37
N VAL A 114 -22.92 1.10 -6.73
CA VAL A 114 -22.02 0.11 -7.33
C VAL A 114 -22.16 -1.18 -6.54
N ARG A 115 -22.52 -2.26 -7.21
CA ARG A 115 -22.66 -3.59 -6.61
C ARG A 115 -21.54 -4.48 -7.10
N LEU A 116 -20.88 -5.14 -6.16
CA LEU A 116 -19.70 -5.95 -6.40
C LEU A 116 -19.94 -7.41 -6.01
N PHE A 117 -19.44 -8.31 -6.85
CA PHE A 117 -19.48 -9.75 -6.67
C PHE A 117 -18.09 -10.34 -6.77
N ASN A 118 -17.86 -11.53 -6.21
CA ASN A 118 -16.59 -12.27 -6.31
C ASN A 118 -15.36 -11.42 -5.94
N ILE A 119 -15.48 -10.61 -4.89
CA ILE A 119 -14.37 -9.84 -4.33
C ILE A 119 -13.70 -10.67 -3.25
N SER A 120 -12.38 -10.75 -3.28
CA SER A 120 -11.60 -11.31 -2.19
C SER A 120 -11.52 -10.28 -1.06
N VAL A 121 -11.87 -10.71 0.15
CA VAL A 121 -11.92 -9.87 1.36
C VAL A 121 -12.89 -8.67 1.19
N PRO A 122 -14.18 -8.92 0.96
CA PRO A 122 -15.16 -7.85 0.69
C PRO A 122 -15.32 -6.84 1.84
N GLU A 123 -14.98 -7.20 3.08
CA GLU A 123 -14.97 -6.33 4.25
C GLU A 123 -14.01 -5.14 4.12
N GLU A 124 -12.91 -5.33 3.39
CA GLU A 124 -11.95 -4.26 3.12
C GLU A 124 -12.50 -3.20 2.17
N LEU A 125 -13.62 -3.45 1.48
CA LEU A 125 -14.30 -2.40 0.71
C LEU A 125 -14.88 -1.29 1.59
N ALA A 126 -14.98 -1.48 2.90
CA ALA A 126 -15.38 -0.41 3.83
C ALA A 126 -14.48 0.84 3.71
N VAL A 127 -13.23 0.72 3.25
CA VAL A 127 -12.38 1.90 2.99
C VAL A 127 -12.97 2.87 1.97
N VAL A 128 -13.89 2.43 1.11
CA VAL A 128 -14.59 3.29 0.15
C VAL A 128 -15.33 4.43 0.85
N GLU A 129 -15.80 4.24 2.09
CA GLU A 129 -16.44 5.29 2.88
C GLU A 129 -15.49 6.48 3.14
N GLY A 130 -14.24 6.18 3.51
CA GLY A 130 -13.20 7.19 3.70
C GLY A 130 -12.62 7.73 2.38
N LEU A 131 -12.60 6.93 1.32
CA LEU A 131 -12.15 7.40 0.00
C LEU A 131 -13.16 8.39 -0.61
N ALA A 132 -14.47 8.12 -0.51
CA ALA A 132 -15.51 8.98 -1.09
C ALA A 132 -15.56 10.38 -0.45
N SER A 133 -15.24 10.52 0.84
CA SER A 133 -15.24 11.82 1.53
C SER A 133 -14.24 12.81 0.91
N ARG A 134 -13.11 12.33 0.40
CA ARG A 134 -12.10 13.11 -0.34
C ARG A 134 -12.68 13.78 -1.60
N HIS A 135 -13.76 13.23 -2.14
CA HIS A 135 -14.45 13.76 -3.31
C HIS A 135 -15.70 14.59 -2.95
N GLY A 136 -15.91 14.91 -1.68
CA GLY A 136 -17.11 15.61 -1.21
C GLY A 136 -18.36 14.78 -1.45
N ALA A 137 -18.27 13.48 -1.18
CA ALA A 137 -19.38 12.54 -1.19
C ALA A 137 -19.40 11.76 0.13
N ARG A 138 -20.54 11.18 0.46
CA ARG A 138 -20.67 10.21 1.53
C ARG A 138 -20.98 8.86 0.90
N ALA A 139 -20.17 7.85 1.20
CA ALA A 139 -20.47 6.47 0.84
C ALA A 139 -20.87 5.66 2.07
N ALA A 140 -21.63 4.59 1.82
CA ALA A 140 -21.95 3.54 2.76
C ALA A 140 -21.71 2.20 2.07
N VAL A 141 -21.12 1.24 2.80
CA VAL A 141 -20.79 -0.08 2.28
C VAL A 141 -21.56 -1.14 3.04
N GLU A 142 -22.38 -1.91 2.33
CA GLU A 142 -23.21 -2.97 2.88
C GLU A 142 -22.86 -4.31 2.25
N ILE A 143 -22.70 -5.36 3.07
CA ILE A 143 -22.42 -6.71 2.59
C ILE A 143 -23.68 -7.56 2.78
N HIS A 144 -24.18 -8.13 1.68
CA HIS A 144 -25.35 -8.97 1.66
C HIS A 144 -25.00 -10.40 1.25
N ARG A 145 -25.61 -11.37 1.92
CA ARG A 145 -25.56 -12.78 1.50
C ARG A 145 -26.70 -13.05 0.52
N GLN A 146 -26.37 -13.67 -0.61
CA GLN A 146 -27.32 -14.06 -1.65
C GLN A 146 -27.06 -15.49 -2.13
N ALA A 147 -27.95 -16.04 -2.97
CA ALA A 147 -27.91 -17.43 -3.42
C ALA A 147 -26.60 -17.82 -4.17
N GLY A 148 -25.83 -16.84 -4.67
CA GLY A 148 -24.56 -17.05 -5.38
C GLY A 148 -23.30 -16.61 -4.61
N GLY A 149 -23.40 -16.28 -3.32
CA GLY A 149 -22.26 -15.84 -2.51
C GLY A 149 -22.51 -14.48 -1.82
N LEU A 150 -21.43 -13.76 -1.54
CA LEU A 150 -21.49 -12.40 -1.00
C LEU A 150 -21.60 -11.38 -2.13
N ALA A 151 -22.45 -10.38 -1.94
CA ALA A 151 -22.46 -9.14 -2.72
C ALA A 151 -22.15 -7.97 -1.80
N THR A 152 -21.29 -7.07 -2.25
CA THR A 152 -21.05 -5.81 -1.56
C THR A 152 -21.74 -4.70 -2.34
N MET A 153 -22.57 -3.91 -1.67
CA MET A 153 -23.23 -2.74 -2.24
C MET A 153 -22.58 -1.48 -1.69
N VAL A 154 -22.05 -0.65 -2.57
CA VAL A 154 -21.55 0.68 -2.26
C VAL A 154 -22.57 1.69 -2.73
N THR A 155 -23.08 2.50 -1.82
CA THR A 155 -23.99 3.60 -2.13
C THR A 155 -23.32 4.92 -1.79
N ALA A 156 -23.17 5.81 -2.76
CA ALA A 156 -22.62 7.14 -2.60
C ALA A 156 -23.69 8.21 -2.83
N THR A 157 -23.61 9.30 -2.08
CA THR A 157 -24.46 10.50 -2.24
C THR A 157 -23.59 11.74 -2.23
N ASN A 158 -23.98 12.75 -3.00
CA ASN A 158 -23.25 14.02 -3.00
C ASN A 158 -23.40 14.72 -1.65
N THR A 159 -22.28 15.20 -1.12
CA THR A 159 -22.28 16.10 0.03
C THR A 159 -21.70 17.45 -0.36
N SER A 160 -21.69 18.36 0.61
CA SER A 160 -20.99 19.64 0.44
C SER A 160 -19.48 19.38 0.33
N ARG A 161 -18.78 20.20 -0.45
CA ARG A 161 -17.32 20.13 -0.53
C ARG A 161 -16.74 20.30 0.89
N PRO A 162 -15.80 19.45 1.33
CA PRO A 162 -15.20 19.57 2.64
C PRO A 162 -14.51 20.93 2.82
N ARG A 163 -14.57 21.49 4.03
CA ARG A 163 -14.07 22.85 4.32
C ARG A 163 -12.65 22.88 4.88
N ASP A 164 -12.22 21.77 5.47
CA ASP A 164 -10.91 21.61 6.08
C ASP A 164 -10.46 20.14 5.93
N LEU A 165 -9.26 19.84 6.42
CA LEU A 165 -8.67 18.51 6.35
C LEU A 165 -9.48 17.45 7.12
N ASP A 166 -10.09 17.82 8.25
CA ASP A 166 -10.84 16.89 9.11
C ASP A 166 -12.12 16.40 8.45
N HIS A 167 -12.75 17.27 7.66
CA HIS A 167 -13.91 16.89 6.86
C HIS A 167 -13.50 16.18 5.56
N TRP A 168 -12.30 16.46 5.04
CA TRP A 168 -11.84 15.91 3.75
C TRP A 168 -11.34 14.48 3.88
N ASP A 169 -10.60 14.19 4.95
CA ASP A 169 -10.15 12.84 5.29
C ASP A 169 -9.90 12.75 6.81
N PRO A 170 -10.93 12.45 7.62
CA PRO A 170 -10.81 12.42 9.07
C PRO A 170 -9.78 11.39 9.55
N TYR A 171 -9.64 10.27 8.84
CA TYR A 171 -8.75 9.17 9.22
C TYR A 171 -7.28 9.54 9.00
N LEU A 172 -6.94 10.13 7.85
CA LEU A 172 -5.58 10.62 7.63
C LEU A 172 -5.29 11.86 8.46
N ALA A 173 -6.27 12.74 8.68
CA ALA A 173 -6.11 13.91 9.54
C ALA A 173 -5.74 13.52 10.97
N ASP A 174 -6.42 12.49 11.52
CA ASP A 174 -6.10 11.91 12.81
C ASP A 174 -4.68 11.31 12.83
N GLY A 175 -4.35 10.45 11.86
CA GLY A 175 -3.03 9.83 11.76
C GLY A 175 -1.86 10.81 11.54
N ILE A 176 -2.11 11.97 10.91
CA ILE A 176 -1.11 13.05 10.78
C ILE A 176 -0.81 13.68 12.15
N ARG A 177 -1.81 13.85 13.01
CA ARG A 177 -1.66 14.49 14.32
C ARG A 177 -1.19 13.53 15.40
N HIS A 178 -1.69 12.30 15.36
CA HIS A 178 -1.58 11.36 16.46
C HIS A 178 -0.69 10.15 16.13
N HIS A 179 -0.23 10.02 14.88
CA HIS A 179 0.46 8.83 14.38
C HIS A 179 -0.47 7.60 14.36
N PHE A 180 -0.08 6.56 13.64
CA PHE A 180 -0.82 5.30 13.61
C PHE A 180 -0.28 4.36 14.67
N PRO A 181 -1.12 3.86 15.59
CA PRO A 181 -0.72 2.79 16.50
C PRO A 181 -0.61 1.49 15.72
N VAL A 182 0.55 0.84 15.78
CA VAL A 182 0.80 -0.48 15.17
C VAL A 182 1.47 -1.37 16.22
N ASP A 183 1.18 -2.67 16.20
CA ASP A 183 1.95 -3.61 17.01
C ASP A 183 3.44 -3.56 16.64
N GLU A 184 4.31 -3.50 17.66
CA GLU A 184 5.76 -3.37 17.47
C GLU A 184 6.36 -4.51 16.64
N GLN A 185 5.94 -5.76 16.86
CA GLN A 185 6.48 -6.90 16.13
C GLN A 185 6.02 -6.90 14.68
N LEU A 186 4.73 -6.59 14.44
CA LEU A 186 4.20 -6.41 13.10
C LEU A 186 4.94 -5.30 12.36
N TRP A 187 5.15 -4.15 13.01
CA TRP A 187 5.84 -3.02 12.39
C TRP A 187 7.30 -3.36 12.05
N GLN A 188 8.02 -4.04 12.95
CA GLN A 188 9.37 -4.53 12.67
C GLN A 188 9.40 -5.49 11.48
N ALA A 189 8.46 -6.44 11.41
CA ALA A 189 8.37 -7.38 10.29
C ALA A 189 8.14 -6.65 8.95
N LEU A 190 7.22 -5.70 8.91
CA LEU A 190 6.95 -4.88 7.73
C LEU A 190 8.14 -4.01 7.34
N TYR A 191 8.81 -3.41 8.33
CA TYR A 191 10.00 -2.61 8.09
C TYR A 191 11.13 -3.45 7.46
N HIS A 192 11.39 -4.65 7.99
CA HIS A 192 12.36 -5.58 7.40
C HIS A 192 11.98 -6.00 5.98
N LEU A 193 10.70 -6.31 5.73
CA LEU A 193 10.20 -6.60 4.38
C LEU A 193 10.42 -5.41 3.43
N SER A 194 10.15 -4.19 3.88
CA SER A 194 10.36 -2.98 3.07
C SER A 194 11.82 -2.68 2.77
N ASN A 195 12.74 -3.06 3.67
CA ASN A 195 14.17 -2.92 3.42
C ASN A 195 14.69 -3.99 2.46
N ALA A 196 14.12 -5.21 2.49
CA ALA A 196 14.43 -6.23 1.50
C ALA A 196 13.97 -5.84 0.07
N ALA A 197 12.99 -4.91 -0.04
CA ALA A 197 12.59 -4.33 -1.32
C ALA A 197 13.62 -3.37 -1.92
N LEU A 198 14.57 -2.87 -1.12
CA LEU A 198 15.66 -2.07 -1.63
C LEU A 198 16.65 -2.99 -2.35
N ALA A 199 17.11 -2.57 -3.53
CA ALA A 199 18.17 -3.29 -4.22
C ALA A 199 19.37 -3.46 -3.26
N PRO A 200 19.96 -4.66 -3.16
CA PRO A 200 21.13 -4.87 -2.32
C PRO A 200 22.22 -3.89 -2.74
N ASP A 201 22.90 -3.31 -1.75
CA ASP A 201 23.93 -2.32 -1.95
C ASP A 201 25.09 -2.87 -2.80
N SER A 202 25.00 -2.63 -4.12
CA SER A 202 26.00 -3.07 -5.07
C SER A 202 27.10 -2.02 -5.22
N VAL A 203 28.31 -2.46 -5.59
CA VAL A 203 29.42 -1.54 -5.94
C VAL A 203 28.96 -0.53 -6.99
N VAL A 204 28.11 -0.94 -7.94
CA VAL A 204 27.50 -0.08 -8.95
C VAL A 204 26.56 0.96 -8.31
N SER A 205 25.72 0.57 -7.35
CA SER A 205 24.84 1.49 -6.61
C SER A 205 25.66 2.57 -5.88
N ARG A 206 26.74 2.19 -5.18
CA ARG A 206 27.64 3.14 -4.49
C ARG A 206 28.42 4.05 -5.41
N ARG A 207 28.76 3.58 -6.62
CA ARG A 207 29.41 4.39 -7.66
C ARG A 207 28.49 5.48 -8.25
N HIS A 208 27.18 5.38 -8.05
CA HIS A 208 26.19 6.28 -8.66
C HIS A 208 25.29 7.04 -7.67
N ALA A 209 25.35 6.74 -6.37
CA ALA A 209 24.47 7.33 -5.35
C ALA A 209 25.02 8.60 -4.65
N GLY A 210 26.19 9.11 -5.05
CA GLY A 210 26.78 10.35 -4.52
C GLY A 210 27.03 11.41 -5.60
N PRO A 211 27.41 12.65 -5.22
CA PRO A 211 27.83 13.71 -6.17
C PRO A 211 29.14 13.39 -6.91
N VAL A 212 29.70 12.22 -6.61
CA VAL A 212 31.00 11.71 -7.01
C VAL A 212 30.75 10.35 -7.68
N ILE A 213 30.88 10.31 -9.01
CA ILE A 213 30.74 9.09 -9.81
C ILE A 213 32.11 8.42 -9.90
N LEU A 214 32.21 7.15 -9.52
CA LEU A 214 33.44 6.37 -9.70
C LEU A 214 33.28 5.44 -10.91
N LEU A 215 34.08 5.70 -11.94
CA LEU A 215 34.13 4.94 -13.19
C LEU A 215 34.85 3.59 -12.99
N ASP A 216 34.68 2.68 -13.96
CA ASP A 216 35.22 1.31 -13.91
C ASP A 216 36.76 1.25 -13.91
N ASP A 217 37.42 2.29 -14.40
CA ASP A 217 38.87 2.48 -14.39
C ASP A 217 39.40 3.07 -13.07
N GLY A 218 38.51 3.34 -12.10
CA GLY A 218 38.84 3.97 -10.83
C GLY A 218 38.84 5.50 -10.88
N THR A 219 38.45 6.12 -11.99
CA THR A 219 38.38 7.57 -12.14
C THR A 219 37.16 8.15 -11.45
N ILE A 220 37.36 9.23 -10.68
CA ILE A 220 36.31 9.93 -9.95
C ILE A 220 35.83 11.16 -10.74
N VAL A 221 34.52 11.30 -10.96
CA VAL A 221 33.88 12.40 -11.70
C VAL A 221 32.79 13.04 -10.84
N GLY A 222 32.98 14.29 -10.38
CA GLY A 222 32.04 15.01 -9.50
C GLY A 222 32.45 16.45 -9.18
N ARG A 223 31.52 17.26 -8.64
CA ARG A 223 31.78 18.66 -8.25
C ARG A 223 32.61 18.72 -6.95
N LEU A 224 33.87 19.13 -7.05
CA LEU A 224 34.64 19.70 -5.95
C LEU A 224 34.30 21.21 -5.84
N PRO A 225 34.19 21.84 -4.66
CA PRO A 225 34.51 21.32 -3.32
C PRO A 225 33.36 21.52 -2.30
N ALA A 226 32.99 20.48 -1.56
CA ALA A 226 32.47 20.58 -0.19
C ALA A 226 32.45 19.18 0.45
N ASP A 227 33.38 18.95 1.38
CA ASP A 227 33.16 18.21 2.63
C ASP A 227 32.44 16.84 2.56
N ASP A 228 32.92 15.90 1.74
CA ASP A 228 32.49 14.50 1.83
C ASP A 228 33.68 13.59 2.17
N ASP A 229 33.62 13.01 3.38
CA ASP A 229 34.40 11.89 3.92
C ASP A 229 34.18 10.60 3.09
N PHE A 230 34.45 10.64 1.78
CA PHE A 230 34.40 9.45 0.96
C PHE A 230 35.66 8.60 1.20
N ASP A 231 35.55 7.58 2.06
CA ASP A 231 36.62 6.60 2.31
C ASP A 231 36.60 5.49 1.24
N PRO A 232 37.61 5.40 0.35
CA PRO A 232 37.71 4.35 -0.66
C PRO A 232 37.79 2.92 -0.08
N GLN A 233 38.14 2.77 1.21
CA GLN A 233 38.16 1.47 1.88
C GLN A 233 36.77 0.85 2.05
N MET A 234 35.68 1.65 1.99
CA MET A 234 34.31 1.13 2.04
C MET A 234 33.95 0.27 0.82
N LEU A 235 34.65 0.43 -0.30
CA LEU A 235 34.47 -0.38 -1.51
C LEU A 235 35.18 -1.74 -1.40
N LYS A 236 36.34 -1.80 -0.72
CA LYS A 236 37.15 -3.03 -0.58
C LYS A 236 36.52 -4.08 0.34
N LYS A 237 35.75 -3.66 1.36
CA LYS A 237 35.07 -4.60 2.28
C LYS A 237 34.07 -5.52 1.59
N ALA A 238 33.53 -5.14 0.43
CA ALA A 238 32.57 -5.97 -0.31
C ALA A 238 33.24 -7.09 -1.13
N GLU A 239 34.48 -6.90 -1.61
CA GLU A 239 35.22 -7.95 -2.32
C GLU A 239 35.63 -9.09 -1.40
N ILE A 240 35.99 -8.77 -0.14
CA ILE A 240 36.38 -9.75 0.86
C ILE A 240 35.19 -10.67 1.23
N ASN A 241 33.96 -10.14 1.28
CA ASN A 241 32.77 -10.97 1.55
C ASN A 241 32.40 -11.90 0.39
N LYS A 242 32.60 -11.47 -0.87
CA LYS A 242 32.42 -12.35 -2.04
C LYS A 242 33.45 -13.50 -2.09
N ILE A 243 34.67 -13.26 -1.64
CA ILE A 243 35.72 -14.30 -1.60
C ILE A 243 35.40 -15.34 -0.50
N ASN A 244 34.83 -14.91 0.62
CA ASN A 244 34.47 -15.83 1.72
C ASN A 244 33.21 -16.65 1.46
N GLU A 245 32.23 -16.15 0.69
CA GLU A 245 31.05 -16.93 0.29
C GLU A 245 31.34 -17.93 -0.83
N GLY A 246 32.34 -17.68 -1.67
CA GLY A 246 32.78 -18.61 -2.73
C GLY A 246 33.68 -19.76 -2.26
N ALA A 247 34.11 -19.77 -0.99
CA ALA A 247 35.03 -20.76 -0.44
C ALA A 247 34.35 -21.88 0.37
N VAL A 248 33.01 -21.84 0.53
CA VAL A 248 32.25 -22.85 1.31
C VAL A 248 31.56 -23.90 0.43
N ASP A 249 31.43 -23.68 -0.89
CA ASP A 249 30.85 -24.65 -1.84
C ASP A 249 31.92 -25.46 -2.58
N GLY A 250 32.91 -25.96 -1.84
CA GLY A 250 34.03 -26.70 -2.42
C GLY A 250 34.78 -27.57 -1.43
N ASN A 251 34.07 -28.46 -0.70
CA ASN A 251 34.62 -29.73 -0.23
C ASN A 251 33.52 -30.72 0.15
#